data_AF-W4M2S4-F1
#
_entry.id   AF-W4M2S4-F1
#
_cell.length_a   1.000
_cell.length_b   1.000
_cell.length_c   1.000
_cell.angle_alpha   90.00
_cell.angle_beta   90.00
_cell.angle_gamma   90.00
#
_symmetry.space_group_name_H-M   'P 1'
#
loop_
_entity.id
_entity.type
_entity.pdbx_description
1 polymer ?
#
loop_
_entity_poly.entity_id
_entity_poly.type
_entity_poly.pdbx_seq_one_letter_code
_entity_poly.pdbx_strand_id
1 'polypeptide(L)'
;MRNTIANALIRDRMPYTLVQQRMREDHCLSVSLGYLHQCFLWAHEQIDMESHWAFVLAHFSGVLCIDEVHDSGRTILFATDPLNNFTVFFKVVDTNDQEHMNAFLQSLKDRGLAVSVAITDGSPLYKDALQSYWRGVEHQLCIFHVIKEVNKLILDGVRAIKNGLKRQGNKGRKKRRGRPSKKVQPQRERRRGMTKKEQATFIWEHQYLIVRKEEELREQDQADLALMLSIAPELALFRRFNPQFYRLFETEITKQCARYRRTRMVNHAAYPANTFLVKALKKISKEKFDKMIVYLGWENVDRTNNHVERHNRVFRMLQKTRYKRRKVHTIEKAIELDLYSRMIRHPLYDERFQERSGPDQEESDWEIAA
;
A
#
# COMPACT_ATOMS: atom_id res chain seq x y z
N MET A 1 31.19 18.50 13.84
CA MET A 1 31.53 17.18 13.26
C MET A 1 30.51 16.10 13.58
N ARG A 2 30.17 15.83 14.86
CA ARG A 2 29.13 14.84 15.23
C ARG A 2 27.78 15.14 14.58
N ASN A 3 27.33 16.40 14.59
CA ASN A 3 26.14 16.87 13.88
C ASN A 3 26.16 16.57 12.38
N THR A 4 27.26 16.89 11.69
CA THR A 4 27.43 16.62 10.25
C THR A 4 27.27 15.14 9.93
N ILE A 5 27.89 14.28 10.73
CA ILE A 5 27.78 12.83 10.59
C ILE A 5 26.35 12.37 10.90
N ALA A 6 25.77 12.80 12.01
CA ALA A 6 24.40 12.45 12.39
C ALA A 6 23.39 12.81 11.30
N ASN A 7 23.48 14.03 10.75
CA ASN A 7 22.63 14.49 9.65
C ASN A 7 22.82 13.64 8.38
N ALA A 8 24.06 13.32 8.02
CA ALA A 8 24.32 12.41 6.89
C ALA A 8 23.70 11.02 7.11
N LEU A 9 23.70 10.51 8.35
CA LEU A 9 23.20 9.18 8.68
C LEU A 9 21.67 9.10 8.77
N ILE A 10 21.04 10.16 9.27
CA ILE A 10 19.61 10.21 9.63
C ILE A 10 18.81 10.93 8.55
N ARG A 11 19.10 12.21 8.34
CA ARG A 11 18.40 13.07 7.36
C ARG A 11 18.68 12.58 5.93
N ASP A 12 19.96 12.41 5.58
CA ASP A 12 20.36 12.04 4.23
C ASP A 12 20.32 10.51 4.00
N ARG A 13 20.08 9.75 5.07
CA ARG A 13 19.96 8.27 5.06
C ARG A 13 21.16 7.57 4.41
N MET A 14 22.35 8.17 4.44
CA MET A 14 23.53 7.66 3.74
C MET A 14 24.07 6.38 4.39
N PRO A 15 24.41 5.33 3.62
CA PRO A 15 25.13 4.17 4.13
C PRO A 15 26.45 4.56 4.80
N TYR A 16 26.94 3.74 5.75
CA TYR A 16 28.14 4.11 6.53
C TYR A 16 29.35 4.31 5.63
N THR A 17 29.52 3.47 4.62
CA THR A 17 30.61 3.58 3.63
C THR A 17 30.58 4.91 2.89
N LEU A 18 29.39 5.39 2.52
CA LEU A 18 29.24 6.68 1.85
C LEU A 18 29.56 7.84 2.78
N VAL A 19 29.18 7.76 4.06
CA VAL A 19 29.56 8.78 5.04
C VAL A 19 31.07 8.78 5.28
N GLN A 20 31.72 7.61 5.35
CA GLN A 20 33.18 7.53 5.47
C GLN A 20 33.89 8.16 4.26
N GLN A 21 33.38 7.90 3.05
CA GLN A 21 33.90 8.48 1.82
C GLN A 21 33.73 10.00 1.83
N ARG A 22 32.53 10.49 2.14
CA ARG A 22 32.23 11.92 2.22
C ARG A 22 33.06 12.65 3.27
N MET A 23 33.25 12.07 4.45
CA MET A 23 34.11 12.66 5.48
C MET A 23 35.57 12.74 5.04
N ARG A 24 36.04 11.77 4.25
CA ARG A 24 37.39 11.77 3.69
C ARG A 24 37.55 12.81 2.59
N GLU A 25 36.58 12.91 1.68
CA GLU A 25 36.63 13.78 0.50
C GLU A 25 36.37 15.25 0.86
N ASP A 26 35.28 15.54 1.58
CA ASP A 26 34.83 16.90 1.85
C ASP A 26 35.57 17.53 3.06
N HIS A 27 36.04 16.70 3.99
CA HIS A 27 36.57 17.16 5.27
C HIS A 27 37.98 16.63 5.59
N CYS A 28 38.60 15.83 4.72
CA CYS A 28 39.91 15.21 4.96
C CYS A 28 39.98 14.35 6.24
N LEU A 29 38.85 13.79 6.68
CA LEU A 29 38.74 13.03 7.92
C LEU A 29 38.48 11.54 7.67
N SER A 30 39.34 10.70 8.25
CA SER A 30 39.11 9.25 8.27
C SER A 30 38.34 8.85 9.53
N VAL A 31 37.05 8.52 9.39
CA VAL A 31 36.18 8.13 10.50
C VAL A 31 35.96 6.61 10.52
N SER A 32 36.00 6.02 11.72
CA SER A 32 35.76 4.59 11.92
C SER A 32 34.25 4.27 11.94
N LEU A 33 33.89 3.02 11.63
CA LEU A 33 32.49 2.55 11.75
C LEU A 33 31.96 2.68 13.19
N GLY A 34 32.82 2.44 14.19
CA GLY A 34 32.48 2.60 15.59
C GLY A 34 32.11 4.04 15.94
N TYR A 35 32.88 5.01 15.43
CA TYR A 35 32.59 6.43 15.62
C TYR A 35 31.28 6.85 14.93
N LEU A 36 31.04 6.39 13.70
CA LEU A 36 29.75 6.62 13.02
C LEU A 36 28.56 6.07 13.82
N HIS A 37 28.71 4.90 14.43
CA HIS A 37 27.69 4.32 15.28
C HIS A 37 27.49 5.12 16.57
N GLN A 38 28.57 5.59 17.20
CA GLN A 38 28.50 6.49 18.35
C GLN A 38 27.79 7.80 18.00
N CYS A 39 28.05 8.40 16.83
CA CYS A 39 27.32 9.60 16.40
C CYS A 39 25.81 9.34 16.22
N PHE A 40 25.42 8.13 15.78
CA PHE A 40 24.02 7.72 15.70
C PHE A 40 23.37 7.58 17.09
N LEU A 41 24.07 6.98 18.04
CA LEU A 41 23.57 6.86 19.42
C LEU A 41 23.48 8.22 20.11
N TRP A 42 24.54 9.02 19.97
CA TRP A 42 24.59 10.39 20.48
C TRP A 42 23.44 11.24 19.94
N ALA A 43 23.14 11.17 18.64
CA ALA A 43 22.02 11.90 18.06
C ALA A 43 20.67 11.49 18.67
N HIS A 44 20.50 10.21 19.01
CA HIS A 44 19.28 9.74 19.68
C HIS A 44 19.18 10.25 21.12
N GLU A 45 20.31 10.46 21.80
CA GLU A 45 20.32 11.06 23.15
C GLU A 45 19.92 12.55 23.13
N GLN A 46 19.90 13.21 21.96
CA GLN A 46 19.51 14.61 21.81
C GLN A 46 18.00 14.81 21.56
N ILE A 47 17.23 13.73 21.34
CA ILE A 47 15.81 13.85 21.03
C ILE A 47 14.94 13.52 22.23
N ASP A 48 13.81 14.21 22.33
CA ASP A 48 12.76 13.91 23.29
C ASP A 48 11.52 13.38 22.58
N MET A 49 11.19 12.11 22.82
CA MET A 49 10.00 11.49 22.24
C MET A 49 8.70 11.88 22.94
N GLU A 50 8.76 12.46 24.15
CA GLU A 50 7.56 13.04 24.78
C GLU A 50 7.16 14.34 24.09
N SER A 51 8.11 15.15 23.63
CA SER A 51 7.84 16.29 22.74
C SER A 51 7.13 15.86 21.45
N HIS A 52 7.55 14.74 20.84
CA HIS A 52 6.83 14.15 19.70
C HIS A 52 5.41 13.72 20.04
N TRP A 53 5.22 13.11 21.21
CA TRP A 53 3.88 12.71 21.63
C TRP A 53 2.97 13.91 21.95
N ALA A 54 3.49 14.96 22.58
CA ALA A 54 2.76 16.20 22.83
C ALA A 54 2.30 16.85 21.51
N PHE A 55 3.19 16.92 20.52
CA PHE A 55 2.86 17.35 19.17
C PHE A 55 1.74 16.51 18.55
N VAL A 56 1.83 15.18 18.66
CA VAL A 56 0.79 14.27 18.18
C VAL A 56 -0.55 14.57 18.84
N LEU A 57 -0.62 14.69 20.17
CA LEU A 57 -1.88 14.96 20.86
C LEU A 57 -2.49 16.32 20.50
N ALA A 58 -1.66 17.35 20.34
CA ALA A 58 -2.12 18.69 20.00
C ALA A 58 -2.67 18.79 18.56
N HIS A 59 -2.16 17.98 17.64
CA HIS A 59 -2.44 18.11 16.21
C HIS A 59 -3.09 16.89 15.57
N PHE A 60 -3.47 15.87 16.33
CA PHE A 60 -4.13 14.70 15.76
C PHE A 60 -5.51 15.05 15.20
N SER A 61 -5.77 14.66 13.95
CA SER A 61 -6.99 14.96 13.21
C SER A 61 -8.20 14.14 13.63
N GLY A 62 -7.99 13.08 14.43
CA GLY A 62 -9.00 12.06 14.72
C GLY A 62 -9.06 10.94 13.68
N VAL A 63 -8.25 10.99 12.61
CA VAL A 63 -8.15 9.92 11.60
C VAL A 63 -6.86 9.14 11.80
N LEU A 64 -6.98 7.86 12.15
CA LEU A 64 -5.86 6.96 12.40
C LEU A 64 -5.71 5.96 11.27
N CYS A 65 -4.54 5.87 10.66
CA CYS A 65 -4.23 4.90 9.63
C CYS A 65 -3.20 3.89 10.17
N ILE A 66 -3.58 2.61 10.23
CA ILE A 66 -2.79 1.53 10.83
C ILE A 66 -2.43 0.49 9.78
N ASP A 67 -1.17 0.06 9.79
CA ASP A 67 -0.66 -1.00 8.94
C ASP A 67 0.61 -1.61 9.55
N GLU A 68 0.99 -2.77 9.04
CA GLU A 68 2.13 -3.54 9.51
C GLU A 68 3.22 -3.66 8.44
N VAL A 69 4.48 -3.69 8.87
CA VAL A 69 5.62 -4.01 7.99
C VAL A 69 6.49 -5.09 8.58
N HIS A 70 6.61 -6.20 7.87
CA HIS A 70 7.45 -7.32 8.28
C HIS A 70 8.93 -7.06 7.95
N ASP A 71 9.80 -7.32 8.92
CA ASP A 71 11.25 -7.27 8.76
C ASP A 71 11.95 -8.43 9.48
N SER A 72 12.38 -9.43 8.70
CA SER A 72 13.26 -10.53 9.13
C SER A 72 12.93 -11.13 10.50
N GLY A 73 11.71 -11.68 10.64
CA GLY A 73 11.26 -12.33 11.88
C GLY A 73 10.67 -11.38 12.93
N ARG A 74 10.51 -10.09 12.58
CA ARG A 74 9.78 -9.10 13.38
C ARG A 74 8.73 -8.41 12.53
N THR A 75 7.83 -7.70 13.20
CA THR A 75 6.84 -6.84 12.57
C THR A 75 6.86 -5.49 13.24
N ILE A 76 6.75 -4.43 12.45
CA ILE A 76 6.61 -3.07 12.96
C ILE A 76 5.17 -2.67 12.71
N LEU A 77 4.46 -2.35 13.78
CA LEU A 77 3.13 -1.78 13.74
C LEU A 77 3.26 -0.27 13.64
N PHE A 78 2.67 0.33 12.61
CA PHE A 78 2.68 1.77 12.41
C PHE A 78 1.27 2.35 12.54
N ALA A 79 1.18 3.49 13.20
CA ALA A 79 -0.01 4.32 13.25
C ALA A 79 0.35 5.72 12.73
N THR A 80 -0.44 6.23 11.79
CA THR A 80 -0.19 7.54 11.16
C THR A 80 -1.47 8.35 11.07
N ASP A 81 -1.33 9.67 11.04
CA ASP A 81 -2.39 10.60 10.71
C ASP A 81 -2.27 10.97 9.22
N PRO A 82 -3.18 10.52 8.35
CA PRO A 82 -3.10 10.82 6.93
C PRO A 82 -3.48 12.26 6.59
N LEU A 83 -4.31 12.92 7.41
CA LEU A 83 -4.80 14.27 7.14
C LEU A 83 -3.72 15.31 7.46
N ASN A 84 -3.11 15.17 8.64
CA ASN A 84 -2.03 16.05 9.06
C ASN A 84 -0.64 15.52 8.70
N ASN A 85 -0.56 14.40 7.97
CA ASN A 85 0.65 13.88 7.33
C ASN A 85 1.84 13.63 8.28
N PHE A 86 1.59 13.00 9.43
CA PHE A 86 2.64 12.58 10.36
C PHE A 86 2.44 11.17 10.91
N THR A 87 3.50 10.58 11.48
CA THR A 87 3.41 9.30 12.19
C THR A 87 3.06 9.57 13.65
N VAL A 88 1.99 8.93 14.10
CA VAL A 88 1.46 9.04 15.47
C VAL A 88 2.32 8.20 16.40
N PHE A 89 2.51 6.93 16.06
CA PHE A 89 3.22 5.98 16.92
C PHE A 89 3.69 4.78 16.11
N PHE A 90 4.64 4.04 16.67
CA PHE A 90 5.06 2.75 16.14
C PHE A 90 5.42 1.81 17.28
N LYS A 91 5.43 0.51 17.00
CA LYS A 91 5.94 -0.51 17.92
C LYS A 91 6.58 -1.64 17.16
N VAL A 92 7.77 -2.05 17.59
CA VAL A 92 8.44 -3.25 17.07
C VAL A 92 7.98 -4.45 17.90
N VAL A 93 7.47 -5.48 17.24
CA VAL A 93 6.97 -6.70 17.88
C VAL A 93 7.62 -7.92 17.24
N ASP A 94 7.91 -8.93 18.05
CA ASP A 94 8.51 -10.18 17.57
C ASP A 94 7.46 -11.05 16.86
N THR A 95 6.19 -10.96 17.24
CA THR A 95 5.08 -11.70 16.63
C THR A 95 3.94 -10.76 16.21
N ASN A 96 3.35 -11.01 15.03
CA ASN A 96 2.19 -10.26 14.55
C ASN A 96 0.89 -11.01 14.86
N ASP A 97 0.43 -10.91 16.11
CA ASP A 97 -0.79 -11.55 16.60
C ASP A 97 -1.76 -10.55 17.25
N GLN A 98 -2.90 -11.06 17.72
CA GLN A 98 -3.95 -10.24 18.32
C GLN A 98 -3.52 -9.59 19.64
N GLU A 99 -2.68 -10.26 20.43
CA GLU A 99 -2.22 -9.76 21.74
C GLU A 99 -1.34 -8.53 21.56
N HIS A 100 -0.37 -8.61 20.64
CA HIS A 100 0.53 -7.51 20.33
C HIS A 100 -0.21 -6.32 19.70
N MET A 101 -1.17 -6.59 18.81
CA MET A 101 -2.02 -5.55 18.23
C MET A 101 -2.90 -4.88 19.31
N ASN A 102 -3.48 -5.66 20.22
CA ASN A 102 -4.26 -5.13 21.33
C ASN A 102 -3.40 -4.24 22.24
N ALA A 103 -2.20 -4.69 22.62
CA ALA A 103 -1.27 -3.89 23.41
C ALA A 103 -0.87 -2.59 22.68
N PHE A 104 -0.70 -2.63 21.36
CA PHE A 104 -0.41 -1.44 20.55
C PHE A 104 -1.57 -0.43 20.57
N LEU A 105 -2.80 -0.88 20.34
CA LEU A 105 -3.99 -0.01 20.37
C LEU A 105 -4.27 0.52 21.79
N GLN A 106 -4.06 -0.30 22.81
CA GLN A 106 -4.18 0.08 24.21
C GLN A 106 -3.19 1.20 24.55
N SER A 107 -1.92 1.10 24.12
CA SER A 107 -0.92 2.17 24.32
C SER A 107 -1.35 3.50 23.69
N LEU A 108 -1.95 3.47 22.49
CA LEU A 108 -2.47 4.70 21.85
C LEU A 108 -3.60 5.33 22.67
N LYS A 109 -4.55 4.50 23.14
CA LYS A 109 -5.68 4.94 23.95
C LYS A 109 -5.25 5.52 25.30
N ASP A 110 -4.40 4.80 26.04
CA ASP A 110 -3.97 5.19 27.38
C ASP A 110 -3.17 6.49 27.38
N ARG A 111 -2.46 6.76 26.28
CA ARG A 111 -1.74 8.01 26.07
C ARG A 111 -2.62 9.16 25.58
N GLY A 112 -3.95 8.99 25.55
CA GLY A 112 -4.93 10.06 25.33
C GLY A 112 -5.39 10.26 23.89
N LEU A 113 -5.03 9.37 22.95
CA LEU A 113 -5.42 9.54 21.54
C LEU A 113 -6.93 9.33 21.36
N ALA A 114 -7.62 10.31 20.78
CA ALA A 114 -9.06 10.23 20.45
C ALA A 114 -9.27 9.96 18.96
N VAL A 115 -9.74 8.76 18.60
CA VAL A 115 -9.89 8.32 17.20
C VAL A 115 -11.36 8.29 16.79
N SER A 116 -11.70 9.05 15.75
CA SER A 116 -13.03 9.09 15.12
C SER A 116 -13.13 8.12 13.95
N VAL A 117 -12.07 8.01 13.15
CA VAL A 117 -12.00 7.10 12.00
C VAL A 117 -10.70 6.32 12.02
N ALA A 118 -10.79 4.99 11.91
CA ALA A 118 -9.64 4.13 11.75
C ALA A 118 -9.60 3.54 10.33
N ILE A 119 -8.49 3.72 9.63
CA ILE A 119 -8.21 3.16 8.30
C ILE A 119 -7.25 1.99 8.47
N THR A 120 -7.66 0.78 8.08
CA THR A 120 -6.80 -0.40 8.12
C THR A 120 -6.88 -1.16 6.80
N ASP A 121 -6.00 -2.13 6.62
CA ASP A 121 -6.15 -3.12 5.57
C ASP A 121 -7.28 -4.13 5.90
N GLY A 122 -7.38 -5.19 5.10
CA GLY A 122 -8.36 -6.27 5.29
C GLY A 122 -7.96 -7.33 6.33
N SER A 123 -6.91 -7.11 7.11
CA SER A 123 -6.38 -8.07 8.09
C SER A 123 -7.41 -8.40 9.17
N PRO A 124 -7.51 -9.67 9.59
CA PRO A 124 -8.41 -10.06 10.66
C PRO A 124 -8.05 -9.46 12.03
N LEU A 125 -6.81 -8.97 12.21
CA LEU A 125 -6.30 -8.41 13.47
C LEU A 125 -7.12 -7.22 14.00
N TYR A 126 -7.83 -6.51 13.11
CA TYR A 126 -8.56 -5.29 13.46
C TYR A 126 -10.06 -5.49 13.70
N LYS A 127 -10.59 -6.70 13.43
CA LYS A 127 -12.04 -6.91 13.17
C LYS A 127 -12.94 -6.42 14.30
N ASP A 128 -12.55 -6.68 15.55
CA ASP A 128 -13.31 -6.36 16.76
C ASP A 128 -12.51 -5.49 17.75
N ALA A 129 -11.21 -5.29 17.50
CA ALA A 129 -10.30 -4.59 18.40
C ALA A 129 -10.63 -3.09 18.48
N LEU A 130 -10.83 -2.43 17.34
CA LEU A 130 -10.93 -0.96 17.27
C LEU A 130 -12.07 -0.38 18.14
N GLN A 131 -13.26 -1.00 18.10
CA GLN A 131 -14.41 -0.51 18.88
C GLN A 131 -14.26 -0.74 20.39
N SER A 132 -13.42 -1.69 20.80
CA SER A 132 -13.11 -1.92 22.22
C SER A 132 -12.27 -0.80 22.81
N TYR A 133 -11.45 -0.14 21.99
CA TYR A 133 -10.61 0.98 22.42
C TYR A 133 -11.29 2.33 22.27
N TRP A 134 -11.96 2.58 21.14
CA TRP A 134 -12.65 3.84 20.86
C TRP A 134 -14.13 3.60 20.57
N ARG A 135 -14.99 4.10 21.47
CA ARG A 135 -16.45 3.98 21.30
C ARG A 135 -16.90 4.85 20.12
N GLY A 136 -17.64 4.26 19.19
CA GLY A 136 -18.19 5.00 18.05
C GLY A 136 -17.21 5.23 16.90
N VAL A 137 -15.98 4.67 16.97
CA VAL A 137 -15.02 4.75 15.87
C VAL A 137 -15.60 4.12 14.60
N GLU A 138 -15.56 4.88 13.50
CA GLU A 138 -15.88 4.33 12.19
C GLU A 138 -14.65 3.61 11.61
N HIS A 139 -14.87 2.42 11.05
CA HIS A 139 -13.80 1.60 10.48
C HIS A 139 -13.83 1.68 8.96
N GLN A 140 -12.85 2.38 8.37
CA GLN A 140 -12.60 2.41 6.94
C GLN A 140 -11.66 1.26 6.54
N LEU A 141 -12.13 0.34 5.69
CA LEU A 141 -11.27 -0.67 5.06
C LEU A 141 -10.60 -0.08 3.82
N CYS A 142 -9.28 -0.24 3.72
CA CYS A 142 -8.53 0.19 2.55
C CYS A 142 -9.02 -0.50 1.28
N ILE A 143 -9.59 0.28 0.35
CA ILE A 143 -10.17 -0.27 -0.88
C ILE A 143 -9.11 -0.77 -1.86
N PHE A 144 -7.85 -0.33 -1.74
CA PHE A 144 -6.77 -0.75 -2.64
C PHE A 144 -6.56 -2.28 -2.59
N HIS A 145 -6.58 -2.87 -1.40
CA HIS A 145 -6.48 -4.32 -1.22
C HIS A 145 -7.65 -5.05 -1.88
N VAL A 146 -8.86 -4.51 -1.74
CA VAL A 146 -10.08 -5.07 -2.36
C VAL A 146 -9.99 -5.01 -3.89
N ILE A 147 -9.60 -3.86 -4.44
CA ILE A 147 -9.41 -3.66 -5.89
C ILE A 147 -8.37 -4.64 -6.42
N LYS A 148 -7.22 -4.79 -5.74
CA LYS A 148 -6.16 -5.72 -6.13
C LYS A 148 -6.67 -7.17 -6.17
N GLU A 149 -7.42 -7.60 -5.16
CA GLU A 149 -7.98 -8.95 -5.10
C GLU A 149 -9.06 -9.18 -6.17
N VAL A 150 -9.94 -8.21 -6.41
CA VAL A 150 -10.99 -8.29 -7.42
C VAL A 150 -10.39 -8.31 -8.83
N ASN A 151 -9.41 -7.45 -9.13
CA ASN A 151 -8.70 -7.46 -10.42
C ASN A 151 -7.98 -8.79 -10.65
N LYS A 152 -7.38 -9.37 -9.62
CA LYS A 152 -6.79 -10.71 -9.72
C LYS A 152 -7.84 -11.75 -10.11
N LEU A 153 -9.02 -11.76 -9.49
CA LEU A 153 -10.11 -12.69 -9.81
C LEU A 153 -10.63 -12.50 -11.23
N ILE A 154 -10.76 -11.25 -11.68
CA ILE A 154 -11.12 -10.91 -13.07
C ILE A 154 -10.10 -11.52 -14.03
N LEU A 155 -8.81 -11.23 -13.82
CA LEU A 155 -7.72 -11.73 -14.66
C LEU A 155 -7.58 -13.26 -14.62
N ASP A 156 -7.87 -13.90 -13.48
CA ASP A 156 -7.91 -15.36 -13.40
C ASP A 156 -9.04 -15.96 -14.27
N GLY A 157 -10.18 -15.27 -14.36
CA GLY A 157 -11.25 -15.59 -15.31
C GLY A 157 -10.81 -15.45 -16.77
N VAL A 158 -10.12 -14.36 -17.11
CA VAL A 158 -9.52 -14.16 -18.45
C VAL A 158 -8.54 -15.28 -18.77
N ARG A 159 -7.67 -15.66 -17.82
CA ARG A 159 -6.71 -16.76 -17.97
C ARG A 159 -7.40 -18.10 -18.18
N ALA A 160 -8.53 -18.36 -17.51
CA ALA A 160 -9.30 -19.58 -17.68
C ALA A 160 -9.83 -19.71 -19.12
N ILE A 161 -10.43 -18.64 -19.66
CA ILE A 161 -10.92 -18.58 -21.05
C ILE A 161 -9.77 -18.80 -22.04
N LYS A 162 -8.67 -18.05 -21.85
CA LYS A 162 -7.45 -18.19 -22.66
C LYS A 162 -6.89 -19.60 -22.63
N ASN A 163 -6.88 -20.25 -21.47
CA ASN A 163 -6.41 -21.62 -21.31
C ASN A 163 -7.33 -22.61 -22.03
N GLY A 164 -8.65 -22.37 -22.03
CA GLY A 164 -9.62 -23.11 -22.84
C GLY A 164 -9.28 -23.08 -24.33
N LEU A 165 -9.05 -21.89 -24.90
CA LEU A 165 -8.64 -21.71 -26.30
C LEU A 165 -7.30 -22.40 -26.60
N LYS A 166 -6.30 -22.25 -25.71
CA LYS A 166 -5.00 -22.93 -25.86
C LYS A 166 -5.15 -24.45 -25.89
N ARG A 167 -6.01 -25.02 -25.01
CA ARG A 167 -6.31 -26.46 -25.01
C ARG A 167 -6.97 -26.89 -26.32
N GLN A 168 -7.96 -26.15 -26.81
CA GLN A 168 -8.59 -26.41 -28.11
C GLN A 168 -7.57 -26.38 -29.25
N GLY A 169 -6.66 -25.40 -29.28
CA GLY A 169 -5.58 -25.32 -30.28
C GLY A 169 -4.53 -26.42 -30.18
N ASN A 170 -4.46 -27.12 -29.04
CA ASN A 170 -3.62 -28.30 -28.84
C ASN A 170 -4.37 -29.62 -29.10
N LYS A 171 -5.70 -29.60 -29.23
CA LYS A 171 -6.46 -30.79 -29.64
C LYS A 171 -6.09 -31.13 -31.09
N GLY A 172 -5.66 -32.37 -31.31
CA GLY A 172 -5.23 -32.87 -32.61
C GLY A 172 -4.02 -33.80 -32.52
N ARG A 173 -3.75 -34.55 -33.58
CA ARG A 173 -2.60 -35.46 -33.67
C ARG A 173 -1.29 -34.66 -33.55
N LYS A 174 -0.39 -35.06 -32.63
CA LYS A 174 0.97 -34.49 -32.53
C LYS A 174 1.62 -34.53 -33.91
N LYS A 175 2.07 -33.38 -34.41
CA LYS A 175 2.76 -33.30 -35.69
C LYS A 175 4.06 -34.09 -35.61
N ARG A 176 4.36 -34.91 -36.62
CA ARG A 176 5.67 -35.58 -36.74
C ARG A 176 6.76 -34.52 -36.83
N ARG A 177 7.91 -34.78 -36.20
CA ARG A 177 9.12 -33.96 -36.38
C ARG A 177 9.52 -33.97 -37.86
N GLY A 178 9.85 -32.81 -38.41
CA GLY A 178 10.26 -32.66 -39.82
C GLY A 178 9.65 -31.45 -40.52
N ARG A 179 10.19 -31.11 -41.70
CA ARG A 179 9.72 -30.01 -42.54
C ARG A 179 8.27 -30.29 -43.00
N PRO A 180 7.35 -29.30 -42.96
CA PRO A 180 6.01 -29.47 -43.50
C PRO A 180 6.06 -29.94 -44.96
N SER A 181 5.21 -30.90 -45.32
CA SER A 181 5.07 -31.33 -46.72
C SER A 181 4.71 -30.13 -47.62
N LYS A 182 5.28 -30.08 -48.83
CA LYS A 182 5.00 -29.05 -49.85
C LYS A 182 3.50 -28.89 -50.14
N LYS A 183 2.67 -29.93 -49.89
CA LYS A 183 1.20 -29.87 -50.03
C LYS A 183 0.50 -29.06 -48.93
N VAL A 184 1.12 -28.89 -47.76
CA VAL A 184 0.53 -28.23 -46.58
C VAL A 184 0.91 -26.74 -46.50
N GLN A 185 1.96 -26.30 -47.22
CA GLN A 185 2.40 -24.91 -47.26
C GLN A 185 1.36 -23.96 -47.88
N PRO A 186 0.79 -24.24 -49.08
CA PRO A 186 -0.24 -23.38 -49.67
C PRO A 186 -1.51 -23.30 -48.82
N GLN A 187 -1.83 -24.38 -48.11
CA GLN A 187 -3.00 -24.46 -47.24
C GLN A 187 -2.85 -23.61 -45.96
N ARG A 188 -1.61 -23.35 -45.52
CA ARG A 188 -1.32 -22.38 -44.45
C ARG A 188 -1.37 -20.95 -44.96
N GLU A 189 -0.83 -20.69 -46.14
CA GLU A 189 -0.81 -19.36 -46.77
C GLU A 189 -2.22 -18.88 -47.14
N ARG A 190 -3.13 -19.79 -47.52
CA ARG A 190 -4.54 -19.49 -47.80
C ARG A 190 -5.40 -19.28 -46.54
N ARG A 191 -4.87 -19.50 -45.34
CA ARG A 191 -5.65 -19.46 -44.11
C ARG A 191 -5.93 -18.01 -43.73
N ARG A 192 -7.20 -17.61 -43.73
CA ARG A 192 -7.64 -16.30 -43.26
C ARG A 192 -7.91 -16.35 -41.75
N GLY A 193 -7.24 -15.49 -40.98
CA GLY A 193 -7.47 -15.31 -39.54
C GLY A 193 -6.57 -16.11 -38.60
N MET A 194 -6.64 -15.77 -37.31
CA MET A 194 -5.79 -16.33 -36.27
C MET A 194 -6.12 -17.79 -35.94
N THR A 195 -5.10 -18.60 -35.72
CA THR A 195 -5.23 -19.91 -35.09
C THR A 195 -5.64 -19.79 -33.62
N LYS A 196 -6.23 -20.85 -33.06
CA LYS A 196 -6.57 -20.90 -31.61
C LYS A 196 -5.36 -20.64 -30.69
N LYS A 197 -4.14 -20.93 -31.14
CA LYS A 197 -2.91 -20.64 -30.39
C LYS A 197 -2.58 -19.15 -30.43
N GLU A 198 -2.62 -18.55 -31.62
CA GLU A 198 -2.42 -17.10 -31.79
C GLU A 198 -3.50 -16.30 -31.06
N GLN A 199 -4.77 -16.72 -31.13
CA GLN A 199 -5.86 -16.14 -30.33
C GLN A 199 -5.56 -16.18 -28.82
N ALA A 200 -5.06 -17.32 -28.31
CA ALA A 200 -4.72 -17.46 -26.90
C ALA A 200 -3.51 -16.60 -26.51
N THR A 201 -2.53 -16.44 -27.39
CA THR A 201 -1.38 -15.54 -27.19
C THR A 201 -1.84 -14.09 -27.17
N PHE A 202 -2.68 -13.69 -28.13
CA PHE A 202 -3.22 -12.34 -28.23
C PHE A 202 -3.99 -11.94 -26.96
N ILE A 203 -4.88 -12.81 -26.45
CA ILE A 203 -5.58 -12.57 -25.18
C ILE A 203 -4.60 -12.44 -24.00
N TRP A 204 -3.52 -13.21 -23.98
CA TRP A 204 -2.55 -13.15 -22.89
C TRP A 204 -1.80 -11.81 -22.86
N GLU A 205 -1.36 -11.35 -24.03
CA GLU A 205 -0.64 -10.07 -24.18
C GLU A 205 -1.54 -8.88 -23.85
N HIS A 206 -2.84 -8.96 -24.18
CA HIS A 206 -3.79 -7.86 -24.04
C HIS A 206 -4.75 -8.00 -22.83
N GLN A 207 -4.52 -8.96 -21.91
CA GLN A 207 -5.42 -9.22 -20.78
C GLN A 207 -5.61 -8.01 -19.86
N TYR A 208 -4.61 -7.12 -19.80
CA TYR A 208 -4.65 -5.90 -18.99
C TYR A 208 -5.75 -4.93 -19.43
N LEU A 209 -6.18 -4.98 -20.70
CA LEU A 209 -7.27 -4.15 -21.24
C LEU A 209 -8.63 -4.45 -20.58
N ILE A 210 -8.82 -5.64 -20.01
CA ILE A 210 -10.04 -5.97 -19.28
C ILE A 210 -10.21 -5.10 -18.02
N VAL A 211 -9.11 -4.84 -17.32
CA VAL A 211 -9.10 -4.11 -16.04
C VAL A 211 -8.69 -2.64 -16.15
N ARG A 212 -8.15 -2.22 -17.31
CA ARG A 212 -7.78 -0.84 -17.58
C ARG A 212 -9.01 0.09 -17.62
N LYS A 213 -8.85 1.32 -17.15
CA LYS A 213 -9.92 2.33 -17.18
C LYS A 213 -10.20 2.76 -18.61
N GLU A 214 -11.46 3.06 -18.90
CA GLU A 214 -11.89 3.51 -20.24
C GLU A 214 -11.16 4.79 -20.66
N GLU A 215 -11.02 5.74 -19.73
CA GLU A 215 -10.33 7.03 -19.95
C GLU A 215 -8.85 6.90 -20.34
N GLU A 216 -8.23 5.75 -20.02
CA GLU A 216 -6.81 5.49 -20.28
C GLU A 216 -6.57 4.70 -21.58
N LEU A 217 -7.62 4.30 -22.29
CA LEU A 217 -7.51 3.51 -23.52
C LEU A 217 -7.17 4.41 -24.72
N ARG A 218 -6.03 4.13 -25.36
CA ARG A 218 -5.68 4.73 -26.65
C ARG A 218 -6.45 4.05 -27.78
N GLU A 219 -6.47 4.66 -28.98
CA GLU A 219 -7.16 4.10 -30.15
C GLU A 219 -6.75 2.65 -30.45
N GLN A 220 -5.45 2.35 -30.40
CA GLN A 220 -4.96 0.97 -30.58
C GLN A 220 -5.45 0.04 -29.46
N ASP A 221 -5.47 0.51 -28.21
CA ASP A 221 -5.96 -0.27 -27.07
C ASP A 221 -7.46 -0.60 -27.24
N GLN A 222 -8.25 0.33 -27.82
CA GLN A 222 -9.66 0.10 -28.14
C GLN A 222 -9.84 -0.94 -29.26
N ALA A 223 -9.05 -0.84 -30.32
CA ALA A 223 -9.05 -1.81 -31.42
C ALA A 223 -8.66 -3.21 -30.93
N ASP A 224 -7.61 -3.31 -30.11
CA ASP A 224 -7.15 -4.57 -29.54
C ASP A 224 -8.18 -5.16 -28.56
N LEU A 225 -8.85 -4.33 -27.77
CA LEU A 225 -9.95 -4.77 -26.91
C LEU A 225 -11.13 -5.31 -27.74
N ALA A 226 -11.54 -4.61 -28.81
CA ALA A 226 -12.61 -5.05 -29.69
C ALA A 226 -12.27 -6.38 -30.36
N LEU A 227 -11.03 -6.54 -30.86
CA LEU A 227 -10.54 -7.79 -31.41
C LEU A 227 -10.53 -8.90 -30.34
N MET A 228 -10.05 -8.62 -29.14
CA MET A 228 -10.02 -9.57 -28.02
C MET A 228 -11.44 -10.07 -27.66
N LEU A 229 -12.44 -9.17 -27.65
CA LEU A 229 -13.84 -9.51 -27.39
C LEU A 229 -14.46 -10.31 -28.54
N SER A 230 -14.09 -10.05 -29.80
CA SER A 230 -14.54 -10.86 -30.94
C SER A 230 -13.96 -12.29 -30.92
N ILE A 231 -12.70 -12.44 -30.47
CA ILE A 231 -12.04 -13.74 -30.32
C ILE A 231 -12.71 -14.56 -29.21
N ALA A 232 -13.04 -13.93 -28.08
CA ALA A 232 -13.63 -14.56 -26.92
C ALA A 232 -14.75 -13.70 -26.31
N PRO A 233 -16.00 -13.85 -26.79
CA PRO A 233 -17.14 -13.03 -26.35
C PRO A 233 -17.42 -13.11 -24.84
N GLU A 234 -17.08 -14.23 -24.20
CA GLU A 234 -17.19 -14.41 -22.75
C GLU A 234 -16.41 -13.36 -21.93
N LEU A 235 -15.35 -12.76 -22.51
CA LEU A 235 -14.58 -11.70 -21.88
C LEU A 235 -15.38 -10.40 -21.69
N ALA A 236 -16.45 -10.19 -22.48
CA ALA A 236 -17.30 -9.01 -22.37
C ALA A 236 -17.96 -8.91 -20.99
N LEU A 237 -18.24 -10.04 -20.33
CA LEU A 237 -18.79 -10.07 -19.00
C LEU A 237 -17.84 -9.46 -17.97
N PHE A 238 -16.55 -9.84 -18.03
CA PHE A 238 -15.50 -9.30 -17.17
C PHE A 238 -15.24 -7.82 -17.47
N ARG A 239 -15.20 -7.44 -18.75
CA ARG A 239 -15.02 -6.04 -19.16
C ARG A 239 -16.16 -5.15 -18.66
N ARG A 240 -17.41 -5.63 -18.70
CA ARG A 240 -18.57 -4.90 -18.16
C ARG A 240 -18.55 -4.78 -16.64
N PHE A 241 -18.14 -5.86 -15.96
CA PHE A 241 -18.07 -5.90 -14.50
C PHE A 241 -17.08 -4.87 -13.95
N ASN A 242 -15.91 -4.73 -14.59
CA ASN A 242 -14.82 -3.92 -14.05
C ASN A 242 -15.20 -2.43 -13.82
N PRO A 243 -15.67 -1.66 -14.81
CA PRO A 243 -16.11 -0.28 -14.57
C PRO A 243 -17.21 -0.20 -13.50
N GLN A 244 -18.20 -1.09 -13.52
CA GLN A 244 -19.28 -1.08 -12.51
C GLN A 244 -18.73 -1.25 -11.08
N PHE A 245 -17.72 -2.10 -10.90
CA PHE A 245 -17.04 -2.30 -9.64
C PHE A 245 -16.28 -1.04 -9.18
N TYR A 246 -15.52 -0.39 -10.07
CA TYR A 246 -14.80 0.85 -9.73
C TYR A 246 -15.75 1.99 -9.37
N ARG A 247 -16.91 2.07 -10.04
CA ARG A 247 -17.96 3.06 -9.76
C ARG A 247 -18.59 2.90 -8.37
N LEU A 248 -18.35 1.78 -7.66
CA LEU A 248 -18.79 1.66 -6.26
C LEU A 248 -18.04 2.61 -5.33
N PHE A 249 -16.86 3.08 -5.74
CA PHE A 249 -15.94 3.88 -4.94
C PHE A 249 -15.65 5.25 -5.56
N GLU A 250 -16.55 5.79 -6.39
CA GLU A 250 -16.49 7.21 -6.80
C GLU A 250 -16.52 8.11 -5.55
N THR A 251 -15.91 9.29 -5.60
CA THR A 251 -15.88 10.24 -4.46
C THR A 251 -17.14 11.08 -4.40
N GLU A 252 -17.70 11.44 -5.54
CA GLU A 252 -18.86 12.34 -5.67
C GLU A 252 -20.22 11.63 -5.48
N ILE A 253 -20.28 10.59 -4.65
CA ILE A 253 -21.51 9.83 -4.40
C ILE A 253 -21.77 9.65 -2.91
N THR A 254 -23.04 9.52 -2.54
CA THR A 254 -23.42 9.23 -1.14
C THR A 254 -23.20 7.75 -0.79
N LYS A 255 -23.04 7.44 0.51
CA LYS A 255 -23.02 6.05 1.03
C LYS A 255 -24.23 5.25 0.51
N GLN A 256 -25.41 5.87 0.43
CA GLN A 256 -26.63 5.23 -0.07
C GLN A 256 -26.56 4.89 -1.57
N CYS A 257 -26.03 5.81 -2.39
CA CYS A 257 -25.81 5.56 -3.81
C CYS A 257 -24.84 4.40 -4.03
N ALA A 258 -23.73 4.35 -3.29
CA ALA A 258 -22.77 3.25 -3.34
C ALA A 258 -23.43 1.90 -2.98
N ARG A 259 -24.26 1.85 -1.92
CA ARG A 259 -25.03 0.65 -1.53
C ARG A 259 -26.00 0.20 -2.60
N TYR A 260 -26.70 1.13 -3.25
CA TYR A 260 -27.62 0.81 -4.35
C TYR A 260 -26.87 0.22 -5.55
N ARG A 261 -25.76 0.84 -5.96
CA ARG A 261 -24.91 0.33 -7.05
C ARG A 261 -24.39 -1.08 -6.73
N ARG A 262 -23.91 -1.31 -5.50
CA ARG A 262 -23.48 -2.63 -5.04
C ARG A 262 -24.61 -3.66 -5.09
N THR A 263 -25.81 -3.30 -4.67
CA THR A 263 -26.99 -4.17 -4.71
C THR A 263 -27.35 -4.55 -6.15
N ARG A 264 -27.37 -3.58 -7.07
CA ARG A 264 -27.58 -3.85 -8.51
C ARG A 264 -26.53 -4.80 -9.08
N MET A 265 -25.26 -4.63 -8.69
CA MET A 265 -24.17 -5.47 -9.16
C MET A 265 -24.28 -6.90 -8.61
N VAL A 266 -24.60 -7.06 -7.33
CA VAL A 266 -24.79 -8.40 -6.71
C VAL A 266 -25.99 -9.14 -7.33
N ASN A 267 -27.06 -8.43 -7.66
CA ASN A 267 -28.29 -9.01 -8.22
C ASN A 267 -28.27 -9.15 -9.75
N HIS A 268 -27.18 -8.76 -10.43
CA HIS A 268 -27.07 -8.88 -11.87
C HIS A 268 -26.97 -10.36 -12.28
N ALA A 269 -27.99 -10.91 -12.95
CA ALA A 269 -28.14 -12.34 -13.22
C ALA A 269 -26.86 -13.05 -13.74
N ALA A 270 -26.09 -12.40 -14.62
CA ALA A 270 -24.89 -13.00 -15.20
C ALA A 270 -23.66 -13.06 -14.26
N TYR A 271 -23.57 -12.23 -13.22
CA TYR A 271 -22.37 -12.17 -12.37
C TYR A 271 -22.29 -13.34 -11.38
N PRO A 272 -23.35 -13.69 -10.63
CA PRO A 272 -23.34 -14.87 -9.76
C PRO A 272 -23.15 -16.19 -10.52
N ALA A 273 -23.60 -16.27 -11.78
CA ALA A 273 -23.43 -17.45 -12.63
C ALA A 273 -21.96 -17.70 -13.04
N ASN A 274 -21.09 -16.68 -12.96
CA ASN A 274 -19.67 -16.81 -13.25
C ASN A 274 -18.87 -17.11 -11.98
N THR A 275 -18.09 -18.20 -12.00
CA THR A 275 -17.34 -18.69 -10.82
C THR A 275 -16.26 -17.74 -10.30
N PHE A 276 -15.73 -16.85 -11.14
CA PHE A 276 -14.75 -15.85 -10.74
C PHE A 276 -15.43 -14.58 -10.21
N LEU A 277 -16.48 -14.12 -10.88
CA LEU A 277 -17.23 -12.94 -10.46
C LEU A 277 -18.00 -13.16 -9.16
N VAL A 278 -18.55 -14.36 -8.92
CA VAL A 278 -19.16 -14.67 -7.61
C VAL A 278 -18.14 -14.57 -6.47
N LYS A 279 -16.87 -14.93 -6.70
CA LYS A 279 -15.79 -14.75 -5.72
C LYS A 279 -15.46 -13.26 -5.54
N ALA A 280 -15.49 -12.48 -6.62
CA ALA A 280 -15.28 -11.03 -6.54
C ALA A 280 -16.41 -10.34 -5.77
N LEU A 281 -17.67 -10.73 -6.00
CA LEU A 281 -18.83 -10.23 -5.27
C LEU A 281 -18.76 -10.55 -3.77
N LYS A 282 -18.19 -11.71 -3.38
CA LYS A 282 -17.95 -12.03 -1.96
C LYS A 282 -16.97 -11.06 -1.28
N LYS A 283 -16.06 -10.43 -2.03
CA LYS A 283 -15.13 -9.41 -1.47
C LYS A 283 -15.86 -8.13 -1.07
N ILE A 284 -17.01 -7.84 -1.68
CA ILE A 284 -17.88 -6.72 -1.34
C ILE A 284 -19.17 -7.20 -0.63
N SER A 285 -19.04 -8.15 0.31
CA SER A 285 -20.16 -8.54 1.18
C SER A 285 -20.72 -7.31 1.91
N LYS A 286 -22.00 -7.35 2.33
CA LYS A 286 -22.69 -6.17 2.89
C LYS A 286 -21.89 -5.53 4.03
N GLU A 287 -21.51 -6.33 5.02
CA GLU A 287 -20.74 -5.90 6.18
C GLU A 287 -19.38 -5.28 5.82
N LYS A 288 -18.62 -5.92 4.92
CA LYS A 288 -17.32 -5.39 4.50
C LYS A 288 -17.49 -4.13 3.67
N PHE A 289 -18.50 -4.09 2.81
CA PHE A 289 -18.74 -2.97 1.91
C PHE A 289 -19.09 -1.70 2.69
N ASP A 290 -19.88 -1.79 3.76
CA ASP A 290 -20.17 -0.64 4.63
C ASP A 290 -18.88 -0.04 5.22
N LYS A 291 -17.91 -0.87 5.58
CA LYS A 291 -16.57 -0.42 6.01
C LYS A 291 -15.72 0.14 4.86
N MET A 292 -15.95 -0.24 3.60
CA MET A 292 -15.18 0.27 2.46
C MET A 292 -15.60 1.67 2.01
N ILE A 293 -16.79 2.13 2.42
CA ILE A 293 -17.39 3.40 1.99
C ILE A 293 -17.53 4.40 3.14
N VAL A 294 -16.87 4.18 4.28
CA VAL A 294 -16.91 5.09 5.43
C VAL A 294 -16.48 6.49 5.00
N TYR A 295 -15.44 6.59 4.17
CA TYR A 295 -14.89 7.85 3.65
C TYR A 295 -15.92 8.74 2.95
N LEU A 296 -16.99 8.18 2.36
CA LEU A 296 -18.06 8.97 1.71
C LEU A 296 -18.93 9.76 2.70
N GLY A 297 -18.77 9.53 4.00
CA GLY A 297 -19.44 10.29 5.06
C GLY A 297 -18.59 11.42 5.64
N TRP A 298 -17.37 11.59 5.12
CA TRP A 298 -16.40 12.56 5.62
C TRP A 298 -15.87 13.40 4.46
N GLU A 299 -15.48 14.64 4.74
CA GLU A 299 -15.01 15.57 3.71
C GLU A 299 -13.64 15.18 3.15
N ASN A 300 -12.72 14.76 4.01
CA ASN A 300 -11.29 14.59 3.67
C ASN A 300 -10.71 13.23 4.04
N VAL A 301 -11.50 12.28 4.55
CA VAL A 301 -10.99 10.95 4.94
C VAL A 301 -10.53 10.16 3.71
N ASP A 302 -9.32 9.62 3.80
CA ASP A 302 -8.78 8.74 2.77
C ASP A 302 -9.50 7.39 2.69
N ARG A 303 -9.80 6.94 1.47
CA ARG A 303 -10.34 5.59 1.20
C ARG A 303 -9.28 4.48 1.22
N THR A 304 -8.00 4.83 1.38
CA THR A 304 -6.86 3.91 1.31
C THR A 304 -5.89 4.13 2.45
N ASN A 305 -5.18 3.08 2.86
CA ASN A 305 -4.07 3.18 3.80
C ASN A 305 -2.74 3.60 3.13
N ASN A 306 -2.80 4.36 2.03
CA ASN A 306 -1.62 4.74 1.24
C ASN A 306 -0.60 5.55 2.05
N HIS A 307 -1.08 6.35 3.02
CA HIS A 307 -0.24 7.18 3.87
C HIS A 307 0.70 6.34 4.75
N VAL A 308 0.16 5.35 5.47
CA VAL A 308 0.98 4.44 6.29
C VAL A 308 1.88 3.54 5.42
N GLU A 309 1.40 3.08 4.26
CA GLU A 309 2.25 2.30 3.34
C GLU A 309 3.39 3.14 2.73
N ARG A 310 3.23 4.47 2.60
CA ARG A 310 4.35 5.38 2.27
C ARG A 310 5.39 5.42 3.40
N HIS A 311 4.95 5.44 4.65
CA HIS A 311 5.84 5.38 5.82
C HIS A 311 6.55 4.02 5.92
N ASN A 312 5.83 2.92 5.64
CA ASN A 312 6.41 1.59 5.54
C ASN A 312 7.53 1.52 4.48
N ARG A 313 7.36 2.17 3.33
CA ARG A 313 8.44 2.29 2.32
C ARG A 313 9.65 3.06 2.82
N VAL A 314 9.45 4.13 3.59
CA VAL A 314 10.57 4.83 4.22
C VAL A 314 11.29 3.94 5.21
N PHE A 315 10.57 3.21 6.06
CA PHE A 315 11.18 2.25 6.97
C PHE A 315 12.02 1.19 6.21
N ARG A 316 11.47 0.61 5.13
CA ARG A 316 12.21 -0.33 4.26
C ARG A 316 13.48 0.30 3.68
N MET A 317 13.43 1.58 3.31
CA MET A 317 14.62 2.33 2.86
C MET A 317 15.64 2.48 4.00
N LEU A 318 15.21 2.89 5.21
CA LEU A 318 16.06 3.02 6.40
C LEU A 318 16.77 1.70 6.75
N GLN A 319 16.09 0.57 6.60
CA GLN A 319 16.68 -0.76 6.77
C GLN A 319 17.69 -1.08 5.68
N LYS A 320 17.35 -0.81 4.41
CA LYS A 320 18.20 -1.13 3.26
C LYS A 320 19.54 -0.40 3.31
N THR A 321 19.56 0.87 3.71
CA THR A 321 20.80 1.68 3.77
C THR A 321 21.79 1.23 4.84
N ARG A 322 21.38 0.36 5.77
CA ARG A 322 22.22 -0.22 6.82
C ARG A 322 22.42 -1.73 6.70
N TYR A 323 22.13 -2.33 5.53
CA TYR A 323 22.17 -3.79 5.36
C TYR A 323 21.35 -4.54 6.44
N LYS A 324 20.22 -3.94 6.82
CA LYS A 324 19.33 -4.32 7.91
C LYS A 324 19.93 -4.19 9.31
N ARG A 325 19.28 -3.36 10.13
CA ARG A 325 19.50 -3.32 11.58
C ARG A 325 18.93 -4.58 12.21
N ARG A 326 19.70 -5.26 13.06
CA ARG A 326 19.35 -6.59 13.58
C ARG A 326 18.76 -6.59 14.99
N LYS A 327 19.01 -5.54 15.77
CA LYS A 327 18.59 -5.43 17.17
C LYS A 327 17.40 -4.47 17.30
N VAL A 328 16.42 -4.81 18.13
CA VAL A 328 15.18 -4.03 18.30
C VAL A 328 15.47 -2.57 18.65
N HIS A 329 16.27 -2.30 19.69
CA HIS A 329 16.63 -0.94 20.08
C HIS A 329 17.29 -0.12 18.96
N THR A 330 18.11 -0.73 18.09
CA THR A 330 18.70 0.01 16.96
C THR A 330 17.66 0.37 15.89
N ILE A 331 16.63 -0.45 15.74
CA ILE A 331 15.50 -0.19 14.84
C ILE A 331 14.65 0.94 15.40
N GLU A 332 14.29 0.85 16.68
CA GLU A 332 13.51 1.86 17.41
C GLU A 332 14.19 3.22 17.35
N LYS A 333 15.45 3.32 17.79
CA LYS A 333 16.24 4.58 17.73
C LYS A 333 16.26 5.19 16.33
N ALA A 334 16.35 4.36 15.28
CA ALA A 334 16.38 4.86 13.91
C ALA A 334 15.01 5.37 13.42
N ILE A 335 13.92 4.77 13.89
CA ILE A 335 12.57 5.25 13.59
C ILE A 335 12.31 6.53 14.38
N GLU A 336 12.59 6.56 15.68
CA GLU A 336 12.44 7.73 16.56
C GLU A 336 13.18 8.95 16.03
N LEU A 337 14.43 8.78 15.58
CA LEU A 337 15.18 9.83 14.90
C LEU A 337 14.52 10.34 13.60
N ASP A 338 13.94 9.44 12.78
CA ASP A 338 13.19 9.86 11.57
C ASP A 338 11.90 10.59 11.95
N LEU A 339 11.22 10.18 13.02
CA LEU A 339 9.99 10.81 13.51
C LEU A 339 10.25 12.22 14.03
N TYR A 340 11.18 12.34 14.99
CA TYR A 340 11.55 13.62 15.57
C TYR A 340 12.05 14.59 14.49
N SER A 341 12.90 14.10 13.58
CA SER A 341 13.39 14.89 12.44
C SER A 341 12.27 15.41 11.53
N ARG A 342 11.19 14.65 11.36
CA ARG A 342 10.05 15.11 10.56
C ARG A 342 9.16 16.06 11.33
N MET A 343 8.95 15.83 12.62
CA MET A 343 8.17 16.70 13.49
C MET A 343 8.74 18.11 13.46
N ILE A 344 10.03 18.30 13.71
CA ILE A 344 10.64 19.64 13.78
C ILE A 344 10.57 20.43 12.45
N ARG A 345 10.37 19.74 11.33
CA ARG A 345 10.20 20.33 9.99
C ARG A 345 8.73 20.38 9.57
N HIS A 346 7.81 19.96 10.45
CA HIS A 346 6.41 19.90 10.14
C HIS A 346 5.79 21.30 10.24
N PRO A 347 4.94 21.72 9.29
CA PRO A 347 4.32 23.05 9.33
C PRO A 347 3.47 23.32 10.58
N LEU A 348 2.99 22.28 11.25
CA LEU A 348 2.24 22.39 12.51
C LEU A 348 3.14 22.47 13.76
N TYR A 349 4.43 22.15 13.64
CA TYR A 349 5.41 22.32 14.71
C TYR A 349 6.02 23.72 14.59
N ASP A 350 5.18 24.75 14.73
CA ASP A 350 5.58 26.15 14.59
C ASP A 350 6.14 26.72 15.91
N GLU A 351 6.77 27.91 15.83
CA GLU A 351 7.32 28.61 17.00
C GLU A 351 6.26 28.79 18.10
N ARG A 352 5.00 29.05 17.73
CA ARG A 352 3.90 29.20 18.69
C ARG A 352 3.56 27.91 19.40
N PHE A 353 3.77 26.74 18.79
CA PHE A 353 3.64 25.45 19.47
C PHE A 353 4.80 25.24 20.43
N GLN A 354 6.02 25.58 20.02
CA GLN A 354 7.22 25.46 20.85
C GLN A 354 7.11 26.34 22.11
N GLU A 355 6.71 27.61 21.96
CA GLU A 355 6.48 28.54 23.06
C GLU A 355 5.37 28.09 24.02
N ARG A 356 4.32 27.44 23.51
CA ARG A 356 3.19 26.95 24.32
C ARG A 356 3.46 25.62 25.01
N SER A 357 4.45 24.87 24.54
CA SER A 357 4.72 23.49 24.98
C SER A 357 5.94 23.35 25.90
N GLY A 358 6.70 24.42 26.15
CA GLY A 358 7.94 24.36 26.93
C GLY A 358 7.80 24.79 28.41
N PRO A 359 8.32 24.01 29.37
CA PRO A 359 9.28 24.53 30.35
C PRO A 359 10.65 24.74 29.67
N ASP A 360 11.46 25.68 30.17
CA ASP A 360 12.77 26.09 29.63
C ASP A 360 13.59 24.93 29.03
N GLN A 361 13.57 24.79 27.71
CA GLN A 361 14.56 23.98 27.00
C GLN A 361 15.81 24.84 26.86
N GLU A 362 16.84 24.57 27.67
CA GLU A 362 18.21 24.98 27.32
C GLU A 362 18.46 24.58 25.86
N GLU A 363 18.97 25.51 25.06
CA GLU A 363 19.27 25.36 23.64
C GLU A 363 19.90 23.98 23.37
N SER A 364 19.09 23.04 22.88
CA SER A 364 19.61 21.81 22.30
C SER A 364 20.37 22.20 21.04
N ASP A 365 21.70 22.28 21.14
CA ASP A 365 22.69 22.49 20.05
C ASP A 365 22.54 21.50 18.85
N TRP A 366 21.59 20.57 18.92
CA TRP A 366 21.18 19.73 17.82
C TRP A 366 20.12 20.42 16.95
N GLU A 367 20.58 21.28 16.05
CA GLU A 367 19.79 21.66 14.88
C GLU A 367 20.00 20.62 13.76
N ILE A 368 18.91 19.99 13.31
CA ILE A 368 18.93 19.44 11.96
C ILE A 368 18.96 20.63 11.01
N ALA A 369 20.17 21.05 10.64
CA ALA A 369 20.37 22.10 9.65
C ALA A 369 19.44 21.87 8.45
N ALA A 370 18.66 22.91 8.16
CA ALA A 370 17.63 22.95 7.11
C ALA A 370 18.17 22.53 5.73
#